data_AF-A0A8B7U9Q3-F1
#
_entry.id   AF-A0A8B7U9Q3-F1
#
_cell.length_a   1.000
_cell.length_b   1.000
_cell.length_c   1.000
_cell.angle_alpha   90.00
_cell.angle_beta   90.00
_cell.angle_gamma   90.00
#
_symmetry.space_group_name_H-M   'P 1'
#
loop_
_entity.id
_entity.type
_entity.pdbx_description
1 polymer ?
#
loop_
_entity_poly.entity_id
_entity_poly.type
_entity_poly.pdbx_seq_one_letter_code
_entity_poly.pdbx_strand_id
1 'polypeptide(L)'
;MSDLSDELTRPVTEDEQVETSVISHTGMHFPWIQKQLATVVTGGKKEKDFTQTTSACLSFIQEALLKHQWQQAAEYMHSYLQILEDSDSSKKQAAPEIIWKLGSEILFYHPKSNVETFNTFADRMKNIGVLNYLKISLQHALYLLHHGMLEDANRNLSQAETWRYGEKSSSQEILINLVQAYKELLQYYTWSQKKMELSMLGE
;
A
#
# COMPACT_ATOMS: atom_id res chain seq x y z
N MET A 1 30.53 -7.79 -53.72
CA MET A 1 30.50 -7.98 -52.25
C MET A 1 29.70 -9.24 -52.02
N SER A 2 30.40 -10.32 -51.67
CA SER A 2 29.89 -11.68 -51.61
C SER A 2 29.29 -12.00 -50.24
N ASP A 3 28.22 -12.80 -50.30
CA ASP A 3 27.85 -13.95 -49.45
C ASP A 3 27.76 -13.79 -47.93
N LEU A 4 26.53 -13.93 -47.43
CA LEU A 4 26.19 -14.19 -46.03
C LEU A 4 25.16 -15.32 -46.00
N SER A 5 25.65 -16.55 -46.09
CA SER A 5 24.93 -17.78 -45.76
C SER A 5 25.90 -18.79 -45.17
N ASP A 6 25.36 -19.65 -44.30
CA ASP A 6 26.01 -20.61 -43.38
C ASP A 6 26.48 -19.94 -42.07
N GLU A 7 25.99 -20.32 -40.90
CA GLU A 7 26.02 -21.71 -40.44
C GLU A 7 24.96 -21.97 -39.33
N LEU A 8 24.11 -22.97 -39.58
CA LEU A 8 23.23 -23.59 -38.59
C LEU A 8 23.87 -24.92 -38.16
N THR A 9 24.40 -24.99 -36.94
CA THR A 9 24.71 -26.28 -36.31
C THR A 9 24.41 -26.21 -34.81
N ARG A 10 23.35 -26.90 -34.37
CA ARG A 10 23.12 -27.22 -32.94
C ARG A 10 24.20 -28.19 -32.45
N PRO A 11 24.42 -28.26 -31.12
CA PRO A 11 23.79 -29.38 -30.42
C PRO A 11 23.05 -28.96 -29.15
N VAL A 12 22.04 -29.77 -28.84
CA VAL A 12 21.31 -29.83 -27.58
C VAL A 12 22.27 -30.16 -26.44
N THR A 13 22.23 -29.39 -25.36
CA THR A 13 22.49 -29.87 -24.00
C THR A 13 21.51 -29.20 -23.06
N GLU A 14 20.79 -30.05 -22.34
CA GLU A 14 19.83 -29.78 -21.30
C GLU A 14 20.47 -28.99 -20.14
N ASP A 15 19.83 -27.89 -19.73
CA ASP A 15 19.51 -27.56 -18.34
C ASP A 15 18.90 -26.15 -18.31
N GLU A 16 17.63 -26.04 -18.72
CA GLU A 16 16.80 -24.92 -18.27
C GLU A 16 16.45 -25.17 -16.81
N GLN A 17 17.36 -24.79 -15.91
CA GLN A 17 16.96 -24.41 -14.57
C GLN A 17 15.99 -23.23 -14.72
N VAL A 18 14.70 -23.55 -14.64
CA VAL A 18 13.65 -22.61 -14.27
C VAL A 18 14.12 -21.94 -12.98
N GLU A 19 14.69 -20.75 -13.11
CA GLU A 19 14.85 -19.82 -12.00
C GLU A 19 13.44 -19.49 -11.54
N THR A 20 12.95 -20.32 -10.63
CA THR A 20 11.80 -20.03 -9.81
C THR A 20 12.21 -18.79 -9.06
N SER A 21 11.63 -17.65 -9.43
CA SER A 21 11.89 -16.36 -8.81
C SER A 21 11.64 -16.54 -7.32
N VAL A 22 12.75 -16.69 -6.57
CA VAL A 22 12.73 -16.76 -5.12
C VAL A 22 12.13 -15.43 -4.70
N ILE A 23 10.89 -15.49 -4.22
CA ILE A 23 10.19 -14.37 -3.62
C ILE A 23 11.06 -13.99 -2.43
N SER A 24 11.91 -12.99 -2.64
CA SER A 24 12.66 -12.40 -1.55
C SER A 24 11.62 -11.83 -0.59
N HIS A 25 11.60 -12.36 0.63
CA HIS A 25 10.85 -11.82 1.77
C HIS A 25 11.42 -10.47 2.21
N THR A 26 11.74 -9.61 1.25
CA THR A 26 12.13 -8.24 1.47
C THR A 26 10.85 -7.51 1.83
N GLY A 27 10.48 -7.59 3.11
CA GLY A 27 9.47 -6.73 3.68
C GLY A 27 9.77 -5.29 3.30
N MET A 28 8.72 -4.50 3.05
CA MET A 28 8.86 -3.14 2.58
C MET A 28 9.76 -2.34 3.55
N HIS A 29 10.93 -1.90 3.09
CA HIS A 29 11.85 -1.10 3.90
C HIS A 29 11.31 0.35 3.96
N PHE A 30 11.02 0.83 5.18
CA PHE A 30 10.34 2.10 5.39
C PHE A 30 11.20 3.11 6.19
N PRO A 31 12.01 3.94 5.51
CA PRO A 31 12.82 5.00 6.14
C PRO A 31 12.00 6.05 6.91
N TRP A 32 10.68 6.11 6.70
CA TRP A 32 9.81 7.11 7.33
C TRP A 32 9.50 6.81 8.80
N ILE A 33 9.61 5.55 9.25
CA ILE A 33 9.39 5.15 10.65
C ILE A 33 10.42 5.83 11.56
N GLN A 34 11.69 5.87 11.13
CA GLN A 34 12.77 6.54 11.88
C GLN A 34 12.60 8.06 11.96
N LYS A 35 12.06 8.69 10.91
CA LYS A 35 11.87 10.16 10.88
C LYS A 35 10.80 10.63 11.87
N GLN A 36 9.77 9.83 12.13
CA GLN A 36 8.68 10.22 13.04
C GLN A 36 9.09 10.20 14.52
N LEU A 37 10.06 9.36 14.92
CA LEU A 37 10.61 9.34 16.27
C LEU A 37 11.31 10.67 16.65
N ALA A 38 11.91 11.35 15.67
CA ALA A 38 12.70 12.56 15.91
C ALA A 38 11.87 13.83 16.12
N THR A 39 10.62 13.87 15.66
CA THR A 39 9.82 15.13 15.59
C THR A 39 8.99 15.40 16.85
N VAL A 40 8.88 14.46 17.79
CA VAL A 40 7.90 14.51 18.90
C VAL A 40 8.38 15.32 20.12
N VAL A 41 9.63 15.81 20.13
CA VAL A 41 10.20 16.52 21.29
C VAL A 41 10.16 18.04 21.10
N THR A 42 9.00 18.70 21.25
CA THR A 42 8.97 20.14 21.61
C THR A 42 7.60 20.64 22.13
N GLY A 43 7.53 20.95 23.45
CA GLY A 43 6.91 22.18 24.00
C GLY A 43 5.42 22.22 24.42
N GLY A 44 5.15 22.62 25.69
CA GLY A 44 3.87 23.22 26.16
C GLY A 44 3.21 22.53 27.37
N LYS A 45 2.65 23.27 28.35
CA LYS A 45 2.43 22.82 29.75
C LYS A 45 0.95 22.93 30.20
N LYS A 46 0.17 21.88 29.94
CA LYS A 46 -1.03 21.34 30.68
C LYS A 46 -1.73 20.24 29.85
N GLU A 47 -1.49 20.24 28.55
CA GLU A 47 -1.77 19.17 27.58
C GLU A 47 -0.75 18.01 27.65
N LYS A 48 0.03 17.92 28.73
CA LYS A 48 1.25 17.10 28.78
C LYS A 48 0.96 15.61 28.91
N ASP A 49 0.03 15.22 29.78
CA ASP A 49 -0.14 13.80 30.11
C ASP A 49 -0.79 13.02 28.95
N PHE A 50 -1.80 13.59 28.31
CA PHE A 50 -2.46 12.96 27.16
C PHE A 50 -1.53 12.86 25.96
N THR A 51 -0.89 13.98 25.57
CA THR A 51 0.01 13.98 24.41
C THR A 51 1.24 13.10 24.63
N GLN A 52 1.70 12.98 25.88
CA GLN A 52 2.75 12.06 26.29
C GLN A 52 2.29 10.59 26.25
N THR A 53 1.03 10.32 26.59
CA THR A 53 0.45 8.97 26.49
C THR A 53 0.25 8.55 25.03
N THR A 54 -0.26 9.45 24.18
CA THR A 54 -0.41 9.21 22.73
C THR A 54 0.95 8.97 22.07
N SER A 55 1.99 9.74 22.42
CA SER A 55 3.33 9.57 21.87
C SER A 55 4.03 8.30 22.36
N ALA A 56 3.84 7.93 23.63
CA ALA A 56 4.33 6.66 24.16
C ALA A 56 3.66 5.47 23.46
N CYS A 57 2.34 5.52 23.27
CA CYS A 57 1.60 4.48 22.55
C CYS A 57 2.09 4.34 21.10
N LEU A 58 2.28 5.45 20.39
CA LEU A 58 2.86 5.45 19.04
C LEU A 58 4.26 4.82 19.01
N SER A 59 5.09 5.13 20.00
CA SER A 59 6.45 4.56 20.11
C SER A 59 6.40 3.05 20.32
N PHE A 60 5.47 2.54 21.13
CA PHE A 60 5.27 1.10 21.33
C PHE A 60 4.80 0.40 20.06
N ILE A 61 3.91 1.01 19.27
CA ILE A 61 3.51 0.46 17.97
C ILE A 61 4.72 0.35 17.05
N GLN A 62 5.50 1.44 16.92
CA GLN A 62 6.68 1.48 16.05
C GLN A 62 7.74 0.44 16.46
N GLU A 63 7.99 0.29 17.76
CA GLU A 63 8.90 -0.74 18.26
C GLU A 63 8.40 -2.16 17.96
N ALA A 64 7.11 -2.42 18.17
CA ALA A 64 6.51 -3.71 17.85
C ALA A 64 6.60 -4.03 16.35
N LEU A 65 6.40 -3.03 15.48
CA LEU A 65 6.57 -3.18 14.03
C LEU A 65 8.02 -3.52 13.65
N LEU A 66 9.00 -2.83 14.23
CA LEU A 66 10.44 -3.09 13.99
C LEU A 66 10.87 -4.49 14.45
N LYS A 67 10.19 -5.04 15.47
CA LYS A 67 10.41 -6.41 15.98
C LYS A 67 9.53 -7.46 15.29
N HIS A 68 8.76 -7.10 14.26
CA HIS A 68 7.79 -7.97 13.58
C HIS A 68 6.74 -8.60 14.53
N GLN A 69 6.43 -7.93 15.64
CA GLN A 69 5.44 -8.34 16.63
C GLN A 69 4.05 -7.85 16.22
N TRP A 70 3.52 -8.36 15.11
CA TRP A 70 2.30 -7.84 14.46
C TRP A 70 1.06 -7.88 15.36
N GLN A 71 0.88 -8.95 16.13
CA GLN A 71 -0.24 -9.10 17.07
C GLN A 71 -0.19 -8.03 18.17
N GLN A 72 0.99 -7.79 18.73
CA GLN A 72 1.20 -6.78 19.76
C GLN A 72 1.05 -5.36 19.19
N ALA A 73 1.54 -5.14 17.96
CA ALA A 73 1.33 -3.88 17.24
C ALA A 73 -0.17 -3.60 17.01
N ALA A 74 -0.97 -4.61 16.68
CA ALA A 74 -2.41 -4.49 16.53
C ALA A 74 -3.12 -4.11 17.84
N GLU A 75 -2.71 -4.70 18.96
CA GLU A 75 -3.24 -4.37 20.29
C GLU A 75 -2.94 -2.92 20.67
N TYR A 76 -1.69 -2.47 20.50
CA TYR A 76 -1.33 -1.08 20.72
C TYR A 76 -2.05 -0.11 19.78
N MET A 77 -2.24 -0.51 18.51
CA MET A 77 -3.00 0.27 17.54
C MET A 77 -4.45 0.48 17.98
N HIS A 78 -5.08 -0.53 18.59
CA HIS A 78 -6.43 -0.40 19.13
C HIS A 78 -6.48 0.64 20.26
N SER A 79 -5.54 0.60 21.20
CA SER A 79 -5.43 1.60 22.27
C SER A 79 -5.15 3.00 21.72
N TYR A 80 -4.32 3.12 20.68
CA TYR A 80 -4.02 4.39 20.02
C TYR A 80 -5.27 5.05 19.40
N LEU A 81 -6.13 4.26 18.76
CA LEU A 81 -7.40 4.74 18.20
C LEU A 81 -8.34 5.26 19.28
N GLN A 82 -8.52 4.50 20.37
CA GLN A 82 -9.34 4.92 21.52
C GLN A 82 -8.84 6.23 22.13
N ILE A 83 -7.52 6.36 22.31
CA ILE A 83 -6.90 7.59 22.78
C ILE A 83 -7.24 8.76 21.84
N LEU A 84 -7.10 8.59 20.53
CA LEU A 84 -7.38 9.66 19.56
C LEU A 84 -8.84 10.13 19.55
N GLU A 85 -9.80 9.24 19.78
CA GLU A 85 -11.23 9.57 19.88
C GLU A 85 -11.53 10.55 21.03
N ASP A 86 -10.74 10.51 22.10
CA ASP A 86 -10.87 11.39 23.29
C ASP A 86 -10.21 12.78 23.12
N SER A 87 -9.52 13.05 22.00
CA SER A 87 -8.73 14.28 21.81
C SER A 87 -9.35 15.33 20.89
N ASP A 88 -9.18 16.60 21.26
CA ASP A 88 -9.84 17.75 20.61
C ASP A 88 -9.37 18.00 19.16
N SER A 89 -10.26 18.66 18.42
CA SER A 89 -10.39 18.70 16.95
C SER A 89 -9.18 19.12 16.10
N SER A 90 -8.13 19.72 16.65
CA SER A 90 -7.00 20.28 15.86
C SER A 90 -5.94 19.26 15.45
N LYS A 91 -5.82 18.10 16.13
CA LYS A 91 -4.87 17.02 15.78
C LYS A 91 -5.39 16.08 14.67
N LYS A 92 -6.62 16.31 14.16
CA LYS A 92 -7.34 15.42 13.24
C LYS A 92 -6.77 15.32 11.83
N GLN A 93 -5.89 16.22 11.40
CA GLN A 93 -5.40 16.20 10.01
C GLN A 93 -4.28 15.18 9.77
N ALA A 94 -3.37 14.97 10.74
CA ALA A 94 -2.26 14.02 10.62
C ALA A 94 -2.62 12.60 11.10
N ALA A 95 -3.60 12.49 12.01
CA ALA A 95 -4.00 11.21 12.59
C ALA A 95 -4.44 10.16 11.55
N PRO A 96 -5.27 10.49 10.54
CA PRO A 96 -5.67 9.51 9.53
C PRO A 96 -4.49 8.95 8.73
N GLU A 97 -3.46 9.77 8.45
CA GLU A 97 -2.28 9.30 7.73
C GLU A 97 -1.43 8.34 8.57
N ILE A 98 -1.26 8.63 9.86
CA ILE A 98 -0.54 7.75 10.78
C ILE A 98 -1.30 6.44 10.93
N ILE A 99 -2.62 6.53 11.14
CA ILE A 99 -3.49 5.37 11.29
C ILE A 99 -3.41 4.50 10.04
N TRP A 100 -3.53 5.09 8.84
CA TRP A 100 -3.46 4.35 7.59
C TRP A 100 -2.12 3.62 7.45
N LYS A 101 -0.99 4.32 7.63
CA LYS A 101 0.34 3.73 7.45
C LYS A 101 0.60 2.57 8.40
N LEU A 102 0.32 2.75 9.70
CA LEU A 102 0.55 1.70 10.69
C LEU A 102 -0.45 0.56 10.51
N GLY A 103 -1.73 0.89 10.32
CA GLY A 103 -2.79 -0.10 10.18
C GLY A 103 -2.64 -0.96 8.93
N SER A 104 -2.28 -0.38 7.79
CA SER A 104 -2.04 -1.12 6.55
C SER A 104 -0.86 -2.08 6.70
N GLU A 105 0.20 -1.66 7.37
CA GLU A 105 1.39 -2.49 7.61
C GLU A 105 1.05 -3.67 8.53
N ILE A 106 0.38 -3.39 9.65
CA ILE A 106 -0.08 -4.42 10.58
C ILE A 106 -0.96 -5.41 9.83
N LEU A 107 -1.98 -4.95 9.12
CA LEU A 107 -2.92 -5.81 8.41
C LEU A 107 -2.27 -6.58 7.24
N PHE A 108 -1.18 -6.09 6.68
CA PHE A 108 -0.46 -6.81 5.63
C PHE A 108 0.24 -8.06 6.17
N TYR A 109 0.89 -7.98 7.33
CA TYR A 109 1.70 -9.07 7.89
C TYR A 109 1.00 -9.87 9.00
N HIS A 110 -0.12 -9.39 9.53
CA HIS A 110 -0.79 -10.05 10.64
C HIS A 110 -1.39 -11.40 10.22
N PRO A 111 -1.10 -12.51 10.92
CA PRO A 111 -1.44 -13.87 10.47
C PRO A 111 -2.95 -14.16 10.42
N LYS A 112 -3.75 -13.39 11.16
CA LYS A 112 -5.22 -13.47 11.14
C LYS A 112 -5.89 -12.46 10.22
N SER A 113 -5.11 -11.59 9.58
CA SER A 113 -5.65 -10.62 8.64
C SER A 113 -5.98 -11.31 7.32
N ASN A 114 -7.03 -10.84 6.67
CA ASN A 114 -7.46 -11.29 5.36
C ASN A 114 -7.87 -10.08 4.50
N VAL A 115 -8.11 -10.33 3.22
CA VAL A 115 -8.44 -9.28 2.26
C VAL A 115 -9.71 -8.52 2.66
N GLU A 116 -10.73 -9.19 3.18
CA GLU A 116 -11.96 -8.55 3.65
C GLU A 116 -11.71 -7.54 4.79
N THR A 117 -10.87 -7.93 5.75
CA THR A 117 -10.48 -7.07 6.88
C THR A 117 -9.71 -5.85 6.38
N PHE A 118 -8.76 -6.05 5.46
CA PHE A 118 -8.00 -4.95 4.86
C PHE A 118 -8.91 -4.01 4.05
N ASN A 119 -9.82 -4.55 3.23
CA ASN A 119 -10.77 -3.77 2.44
C ASN A 119 -11.65 -2.89 3.33
N THR A 120 -12.19 -3.48 4.41
CA THR A 120 -13.00 -2.74 5.39
C THR A 120 -12.21 -1.61 6.04
N PHE A 121 -10.94 -1.85 6.38
CA PHE A 121 -10.06 -0.81 6.91
C PHE A 121 -9.79 0.29 5.87
N ALA A 122 -9.44 -0.08 4.63
CA ALA A 122 -9.18 0.86 3.56
C ALA A 122 -10.39 1.75 3.26
N ASP A 123 -11.59 1.18 3.19
CA ASP A 123 -12.81 1.94 2.93
C ASP A 123 -13.15 2.92 4.05
N ARG A 124 -12.94 2.54 5.32
CA ARG A 124 -13.03 3.49 6.44
C ARG A 124 -12.03 4.63 6.28
N MET A 125 -10.78 4.31 5.95
CA MET A 125 -9.71 5.31 5.85
C MET A 125 -9.89 6.27 4.67
N LYS A 126 -10.38 5.80 3.51
CA LYS A 126 -10.75 6.66 2.37
C LYS A 126 -11.81 7.70 2.75
N ASN A 127 -12.77 7.34 3.59
CA ASN A 127 -13.87 8.20 4.00
C ASN A 127 -13.50 9.18 5.12
N ILE A 128 -12.60 8.77 6.04
CA ILE A 128 -12.13 9.62 7.14
C ILE A 128 -11.12 10.67 6.65
N GLY A 129 -10.23 10.30 5.73
CA GLY A 129 -9.21 11.19 5.17
C GLY A 129 -9.55 11.64 3.76
N VAL A 130 -10.55 12.52 3.58
CA VAL A 130 -11.01 12.98 2.24
C VAL A 130 -9.84 13.50 1.37
N LEU A 131 -8.86 14.18 1.97
CA LEU A 131 -7.64 14.66 1.29
C LEU A 131 -6.69 13.53 0.85
N ASN A 132 -6.80 12.35 1.46
CA ASN A 132 -5.95 11.19 1.23
C ASN A 132 -6.62 10.08 0.40
N TYR A 133 -7.85 10.30 -0.06
CA TYR A 133 -8.63 9.30 -0.81
C TYR A 133 -7.84 8.66 -1.95
N LEU A 134 -7.20 9.47 -2.81
CA LEU A 134 -6.44 9.00 -3.97
C LEU A 134 -5.24 8.15 -3.56
N LYS A 135 -4.50 8.60 -2.55
CA LYS A 135 -3.31 7.92 -2.03
C LYS A 135 -3.67 6.57 -1.41
N ILE A 136 -4.70 6.54 -0.58
CA ILE A 136 -5.21 5.31 0.05
C ILE A 136 -5.72 4.36 -1.03
N SER A 137 -6.46 4.87 -2.02
CA SER A 137 -6.96 4.06 -3.14
C SER A 137 -5.82 3.44 -3.95
N LEU A 138 -4.75 4.18 -4.22
CA LEU A 138 -3.59 3.64 -4.92
C LEU A 138 -2.91 2.51 -4.12
N GLN A 139 -2.66 2.73 -2.83
CA GLN A 139 -2.04 1.72 -1.97
C GLN A 139 -2.94 0.49 -1.77
N HIS A 140 -4.26 0.68 -1.70
CA HIS A 140 -5.24 -0.40 -1.67
C HIS A 140 -5.27 -1.20 -2.97
N ALA A 141 -5.15 -0.56 -4.13
CA ALA A 141 -5.03 -1.26 -5.40
C ALA A 141 -3.80 -2.16 -5.42
N LEU A 142 -2.63 -1.66 -4.97
CA LEU A 142 -1.41 -2.46 -4.89
C LEU A 142 -1.56 -3.67 -3.94
N TYR A 143 -2.24 -3.49 -2.81
CA TYR A 143 -2.58 -4.59 -1.91
C TYR A 143 -3.42 -5.67 -2.62
N LEU A 144 -4.46 -5.27 -3.35
CA LEU A 144 -5.34 -6.19 -4.09
C LEU A 144 -4.55 -6.94 -5.19
N LEU A 145 -3.66 -6.24 -5.90
CA LEU A 145 -2.78 -6.87 -6.90
C LEU A 145 -1.85 -7.91 -6.30
N HIS A 146 -1.25 -7.62 -5.14
CA HIS A 146 -0.42 -8.58 -4.42
C HIS A 146 -1.18 -9.87 -4.06
N HIS A 147 -2.50 -9.78 -3.86
CA HIS A 147 -3.36 -10.93 -3.54
C HIS A 147 -4.06 -11.52 -4.78
N GLY A 148 -3.66 -11.15 -6.00
CA GLY A 148 -4.22 -11.66 -7.24
C GLY A 148 -5.62 -11.13 -7.60
N MET A 149 -6.10 -10.11 -6.89
CA MET A 149 -7.46 -9.56 -7.06
C MET A 149 -7.48 -8.43 -8.09
N LEU A 150 -7.19 -8.77 -9.34
CA LEU A 150 -7.05 -7.82 -10.46
C LEU A 150 -8.31 -6.97 -10.71
N GLU A 151 -9.48 -7.62 -10.77
CA GLU A 151 -10.75 -6.94 -11.05
C GLU A 151 -11.13 -5.96 -9.93
N ASP A 152 -10.86 -6.33 -8.68
CA ASP A 152 -11.11 -5.47 -7.52
C ASP A 152 -10.15 -4.29 -7.48
N ALA A 153 -8.88 -4.49 -7.83
CA ALA A 153 -7.91 -3.41 -7.98
C ALA A 153 -8.34 -2.41 -9.05
N ASN A 154 -8.77 -2.90 -10.22
CA ASN A 154 -9.26 -2.08 -11.32
C ASN A 154 -10.54 -1.31 -10.96
N ARG A 155 -11.49 -1.96 -10.26
CA ARG A 155 -12.71 -1.31 -9.75
C ARG A 155 -12.38 -0.19 -8.77
N ASN A 156 -11.47 -0.44 -7.83
CA ASN A 156 -11.03 0.54 -6.84
C ASN A 156 -10.35 1.76 -7.50
N LEU A 157 -9.48 1.57 -8.49
CA LEU A 157 -8.85 2.68 -9.22
C LEU A 157 -9.86 3.45 -10.07
N SER A 158 -10.81 2.77 -10.69
CA SER A 158 -11.88 3.40 -11.47
C SER A 158 -12.76 4.30 -10.60
N GLN A 159 -13.09 3.87 -9.38
CA GLN A 159 -13.80 4.72 -8.41
C GLN A 159 -12.94 5.93 -8.02
N ALA A 160 -11.65 5.73 -7.76
CA ALA A 160 -10.74 6.79 -7.36
C ALA A 160 -10.54 7.87 -8.42
N GLU A 161 -10.48 7.50 -9.69
CA GLU A 161 -10.39 8.47 -10.79
C GLU A 161 -11.59 9.44 -10.81
N THR A 162 -12.79 8.94 -10.48
CA THR A 162 -14.00 9.76 -10.47
C THR A 162 -14.12 10.68 -9.25
N TRP A 163 -13.20 10.59 -8.29
CA TRP A 163 -13.23 11.40 -7.07
C TRP A 163 -12.92 12.87 -7.35
N ARG A 164 -13.86 13.78 -7.04
CA ARG A 164 -13.79 15.22 -7.35
C ARG A 164 -13.95 16.11 -6.12
N TYR A 165 -13.09 15.97 -5.12
CA TYR A 165 -13.11 16.86 -3.94
C TYR A 165 -11.87 17.77 -3.85
N GLY A 166 -12.10 19.05 -3.54
CA GLY A 166 -11.08 20.06 -3.22
C GLY A 166 -10.53 20.88 -4.39
N GLU A 167 -9.80 21.95 -4.05
CA GLU A 167 -8.96 22.69 -5.01
C GLU A 167 -7.78 21.81 -5.45
N LYS A 168 -7.58 21.67 -6.77
CA LYS A 168 -6.49 20.86 -7.33
C LYS A 168 -5.14 21.47 -6.98
N SER A 169 -4.48 20.93 -5.96
CA SER A 169 -3.05 21.20 -5.73
C SER A 169 -2.20 20.39 -6.73
N SER A 170 -0.97 20.85 -7.00
CA SER A 170 -0.01 20.11 -7.84
C SER A 170 0.27 18.69 -7.32
N SER A 171 0.27 18.51 -5.99
CA SER A 171 0.44 17.19 -5.37
C SER A 171 -0.74 16.23 -5.64
N GLN A 172 -1.94 16.78 -5.77
CA GLN A 172 -3.15 16.01 -6.11
C GLN A 172 -3.15 15.61 -7.58
N GLU A 173 -2.66 16.47 -8.47
CA GLU A 173 -2.49 16.17 -9.90
C GLU A 173 -1.57 14.97 -10.14
N ILE A 174 -0.44 14.91 -9.43
CA ILE A 174 0.47 13.75 -9.49
C ILE A 174 -0.26 12.47 -9.08
N LEU A 175 -1.05 12.50 -7.99
CA LEU A 175 -1.82 11.33 -7.54
C LEU A 175 -2.90 10.92 -8.54
N ILE A 176 -3.59 11.86 -9.18
CA ILE A 176 -4.56 11.58 -10.24
C ILE A 176 -3.86 10.87 -11.41
N ASN A 177 -2.75 11.41 -11.89
CA ASN A 177 -1.99 10.83 -13.00
C ASN A 177 -1.50 9.41 -12.67
N LEU A 178 -1.07 9.17 -11.42
CA LEU A 178 -0.71 7.83 -10.97
C LEU A 178 -1.91 6.89 -10.98
N VAL A 179 -3.06 7.29 -10.42
CA VAL A 179 -4.27 6.46 -10.43
C VAL A 179 -4.67 6.09 -11.87
N GLN A 180 -4.61 7.04 -12.80
CA GLN A 180 -4.92 6.81 -14.22
C GLN A 180 -3.91 5.87 -14.87
N ALA A 181 -2.62 6.10 -14.72
CA ALA A 181 -1.57 5.26 -15.30
C ALA A 181 -1.67 3.80 -14.81
N TYR A 182 -1.85 3.58 -13.50
CA TYR A 182 -2.00 2.22 -12.96
C TYR A 182 -3.29 1.53 -13.42
N LYS A 183 -4.39 2.28 -13.56
CA LYS A 183 -5.65 1.75 -14.10
C LYS A 183 -5.49 1.33 -15.56
N GLU A 184 -4.90 2.18 -16.39
CA GLU A 184 -4.66 1.89 -17.81
C GLU A 184 -3.71 0.70 -17.99
N LEU A 185 -2.67 0.61 -17.16
CA LEU A 185 -1.77 -0.54 -17.15
C LEU A 185 -2.51 -1.85 -16.84
N LEU A 186 -3.41 -1.83 -15.84
CA LEU A 186 -4.24 -2.99 -15.50
C LEU A 186 -5.19 -3.39 -16.64
N GLN A 187 -5.79 -2.41 -17.30
CA GLN A 187 -6.65 -2.65 -18.45
C GLN A 187 -5.87 -3.24 -19.63
N TYR A 188 -4.68 -2.70 -19.90
CA TYR A 188 -3.79 -3.22 -20.94
C TYR A 188 -3.37 -4.67 -20.64
N TYR A 189 -2.97 -4.94 -19.39
CA TYR A 189 -2.62 -6.30 -18.96
C TYR A 189 -3.78 -7.28 -19.16
N THR A 190 -4.98 -6.88 -18.72
CA THR A 190 -6.21 -7.69 -18.88
C THR A 190 -6.54 -7.94 -20.35
N TRP A 191 -6.39 -6.93 -21.21
CA TRP A 191 -6.57 -7.08 -22.65
C TRP A 191 -5.53 -8.03 -23.26
N SER A 192 -4.27 -7.91 -22.85
CA SER A 192 -3.17 -8.75 -23.34
C SER A 192 -3.40 -10.22 -23.00
N GLN A 193 -3.85 -10.52 -21.78
CA GLN A 193 -4.21 -11.88 -21.37
C GLN A 193 -5.34 -12.46 -22.24
N LYS A 194 -6.43 -11.71 -22.43
CA LYS A 194 -7.55 -12.14 -23.29
C LYS A 194 -7.12 -12.37 -24.74
N LYS A 195 -6.22 -11.53 -25.25
CA LYS A 195 -5.66 -11.68 -26.60
C LYS A 195 -4.85 -12.97 -26.71
N MET A 196 -4.05 -13.31 -25.70
CA MET A 196 -3.27 -14.55 -25.65
C MET A 196 -4.17 -15.79 -25.59
N GLU A 197 -5.21 -15.77 -24.74
CA GLU A 197 -6.20 -16.85 -24.64
C GLU A 197 -6.90 -17.10 -25.99
N LEU A 198 -7.27 -16.03 -26.70
CA LEU A 198 -7.90 -16.14 -28.02
C LEU A 198 -6.95 -16.71 -29.08
N SER A 199 -5.66 -16.38 -29.04
CA SER A 199 -4.68 -16.97 -29.98
C SER A 199 -4.48 -18.47 -29.75
N MET A 200 -4.53 -18.94 -28.50
CA MET A 200 -4.39 -20.36 -28.18
C MET A 200 -5.63 -21.19 -28.54
N LEU A 201 -6.80 -20.56 -28.64
CA LEU A 201 -8.06 -21.22 -29.02
C LEU A 201 -8.24 -21.36 -30.55
N GLY A 202 -7.38 -20.68 -31.32
CA GLY A 202 -7.41 -20.67 -32.79
C GLY A 202 -6.45 -21.66 -33.46
N GLU A 203 -5.70 -22.44 -32.67
CA GLU A 203 -4.93 -23.63 -33.08
C GLU A 203 -5.69 -24.91 -32.74
#